data_AF-A0A2W7MZB9-F1
#
_entry.id   AF-A0A2W7MZB9-F1
#
_cell.length_a   1.000
_cell.length_b   1.000
_cell.length_c   1.000
_cell.angle_alpha   90.00
_cell.angle_beta   90.00
_cell.angle_gamma   90.00
#
_symmetry.space_group_name_H-M   'P 1'
#
loop_
_entity.id
_entity.type
_entity.pdbx_description
1 polymer ?
#
loop_
_entity_poly.entity_id
_entity_poly.type
_entity_poly.pdbx_seq_one_letter_code
_entity_poly.pdbx_strand_id
1 'polypeptide(L)'
;MSTELILHVVEEIPYQLAPLPTQTLRANASLTLHDYARHVARLNAAIKATLRQYWTPAPDEVVDHIEMEDWTEALEDWPVDQIRDVLRFWVMENPRRRPNYGNILEILKRRRGDAWVARRKQMRSASSPTIEEHRRG
;
A
#
# COMPACT_ATOMS: atom_id res chain seq x y z
N MET A 1 19.29 -6.02 48.31
CA MET A 1 18.11 -5.56 47.55
C MET A 1 18.57 -5.31 46.13
N SER A 2 18.30 -6.24 45.22
CA SER A 2 18.74 -6.17 43.81
C SER A 2 17.51 -5.93 42.95
N THR A 3 17.46 -4.80 42.28
CA THR A 3 16.38 -4.41 41.36
C THR A 3 16.75 -4.95 39.99
N GLU A 4 16.16 -6.07 39.57
CA GLU A 4 16.27 -6.55 38.20
C GLU A 4 15.40 -5.69 37.28
N LEU A 5 16.06 -4.91 36.42
CA LEU A 5 15.47 -4.22 35.29
C LEU A 5 15.13 -5.25 34.22
N ILE A 6 13.84 -5.62 34.13
CA ILE A 6 13.31 -6.39 33.00
C ILE A 6 13.29 -5.45 31.78
N LEU A 7 14.34 -5.56 30.97
CA LEU A 7 14.33 -5.05 29.60
C LEU A 7 13.28 -5.86 28.82
N HIS A 8 12.10 -5.28 28.63
CA HIS A 8 11.15 -5.77 27.65
C HIS A 8 11.81 -5.66 26.27
N VAL A 9 12.26 -6.80 25.75
CA VAL A 9 12.60 -6.98 24.35
C VAL A 9 11.33 -6.70 23.58
N VAL A 10 11.24 -5.51 22.99
CA VAL A 10 10.23 -5.22 21.97
C VAL A 10 10.68 -6.02 20.75
N GLU A 11 10.13 -7.22 20.57
CA GLU A 11 10.28 -7.96 19.32
C GLU A 11 9.84 -7.04 18.18
N GLU A 12 10.81 -6.60 17.36
CA GLU A 12 10.52 -5.94 16.11
C GLU A 12 9.84 -6.97 15.20
N ILE A 13 8.52 -7.04 15.25
CA ILE A 13 7.74 -7.79 14.27
C ILE A 13 7.93 -7.05 12.95
N PRO A 14 8.63 -7.61 11.95
CA PRO A 14 8.73 -6.96 10.65
C PRO A 14 7.30 -6.87 10.09
N TYR A 15 6.80 -5.65 9.87
CA TYR A 15 5.48 -5.46 9.27
C TYR A 15 5.54 -5.98 7.83
N GLN A 16 5.11 -7.22 7.65
CA GLN A 16 4.95 -7.81 6.33
C GLN A 16 3.66 -7.27 5.72
N LEU A 17 3.83 -6.53 4.64
CA LEU A 17 2.72 -5.94 3.91
C LEU A 17 1.93 -7.04 3.22
N ALA A 18 0.59 -6.94 3.29
CA ALA A 18 -0.29 -7.92 2.70
C ALA A 18 0.00 -8.08 1.19
N PRO A 19 -0.06 -9.32 0.64
CA PRO A 19 0.03 -9.55 -0.79
C PRO A 19 -1.05 -8.74 -1.54
N LEU A 20 -0.66 -8.09 -2.63
CA LEU A 20 -1.61 -7.32 -3.42
C LEU A 20 -2.65 -8.24 -4.07
N PRO A 21 -3.97 -7.98 -3.94
CA PRO A 21 -4.97 -8.70 -4.72
C PRO A 21 -4.73 -8.51 -6.23
N THR A 22 -5.15 -9.51 -7.00
CA THR A 22 -5.10 -9.48 -8.47
C THR A 22 -5.91 -8.29 -8.98
N GLN A 23 -5.26 -7.43 -9.76
CA GLN A 23 -5.82 -6.39 -10.63
C GLN A 23 -7.32 -6.15 -10.43
N THR A 24 -7.68 -5.25 -9.53
CA THR A 24 -8.97 -4.59 -9.70
C THR A 24 -8.81 -3.79 -11.00
N LEU A 25 -9.57 -4.16 -12.05
CA LEU A 25 -10.01 -3.18 -13.05
C LEU A 25 -10.24 -1.88 -12.30
N ARG A 26 -9.70 -0.74 -12.80
CA ARG A 26 -9.78 0.60 -12.19
C ARG A 26 -10.86 0.59 -11.12
N ALA A 27 -10.49 0.67 -9.84
CA ALA A 27 -11.42 0.38 -8.75
C ALA A 27 -12.77 1.13 -8.91
N ASN A 28 -12.75 2.22 -9.69
CA ASN A 28 -13.79 3.19 -9.96
C ASN A 28 -14.61 2.92 -11.24
N ALA A 29 -14.11 2.12 -12.19
CA ALA A 29 -14.75 1.92 -13.49
C ALA A 29 -16.07 1.14 -13.42
N SER A 30 -16.42 0.58 -12.26
CA SER A 30 -17.69 -0.11 -12.01
C SER A 30 -18.39 0.40 -10.75
N LEU A 31 -17.95 1.52 -10.17
CA LEU A 31 -18.59 2.07 -8.98
C LEU A 31 -19.81 2.91 -9.36
N THR A 32 -20.87 2.77 -8.56
CA THR A 32 -21.92 3.77 -8.52
C THR A 32 -21.35 5.09 -7.99
N LEU A 33 -22.00 6.22 -8.28
CA LEU A 33 -21.59 7.53 -7.72
C LEU A 33 -21.47 7.49 -6.18
N HIS A 34 -22.39 6.75 -5.53
CA HIS A 34 -22.37 6.55 -4.08
C HIS A 34 -21.15 5.76 -3.60
N ASP A 35 -20.80 4.68 -4.30
CA ASP A 35 -19.64 3.88 -3.93
C ASP A 35 -18.32 4.62 -4.22
N TYR A 36 -18.27 5.45 -5.26
CA TYR A 36 -17.13 6.33 -5.53
C TYR A 36 -16.98 7.38 -4.42
N ALA A 37 -18.04 8.08 -4.04
CA ALA A 37 -18.00 9.04 -2.93
C ALA A 37 -17.55 8.38 -1.61
N ARG A 38 -18.04 7.16 -1.34
CA ARG A 38 -17.61 6.35 -0.19
C ARG A 38 -16.13 5.97 -0.29
N HIS A 39 -15.64 5.63 -1.48
CA HIS A 39 -14.24 5.32 -1.71
C HIS A 39 -13.35 6.52 -1.42
N VAL A 40 -13.64 7.68 -2.01
CA VAL A 40 -12.88 8.93 -1.80
C VAL A 40 -12.89 9.36 -0.34
N ALA A 41 -14.05 9.28 0.34
CA ALA A 41 -14.13 9.60 1.76
C ALA A 41 -13.22 8.70 2.63
N ARG A 42 -13.18 7.39 2.34
CA ARG A 42 -12.31 6.43 3.05
C ARG A 42 -10.84 6.66 2.74
N LEU A 43 -10.50 7.02 1.50
CA LEU A 43 -9.16 7.38 1.08
C LEU A 43 -8.66 8.60 1.84
N ASN A 44 -9.40 9.70 1.80
CA ASN A 44 -9.04 10.96 2.45
C ASN A 44 -8.91 10.79 3.96
N ALA A 45 -9.79 10.02 4.59
CA ALA A 45 -9.67 9.70 6.01
C ALA A 45 -8.36 8.96 6.35
N ALA A 46 -7.93 8.00 5.52
CA ALA A 46 -6.68 7.26 5.75
C ALA A 46 -5.44 8.15 5.60
N ILE A 47 -5.45 9.04 4.60
CA ILE A 47 -4.35 9.98 4.35
C ILE A 47 -4.27 11.01 5.47
N LYS A 48 -5.39 11.66 5.82
CA LYS A 48 -5.43 12.64 6.92
C LYS A 48 -4.98 12.05 8.25
N ALA A 49 -5.41 10.82 8.57
CA ALA A 49 -4.96 10.13 9.77
C ALA A 49 -3.43 9.96 9.81
N THR A 50 -2.81 9.71 8.66
CA THR A 50 -1.36 9.58 8.53
C THR A 50 -0.65 10.94 8.57
N LEU A 51 -1.19 11.96 7.89
CA LEU A 51 -0.58 13.28 7.80
C LEU A 51 -0.70 14.11 9.08
N ARG A 52 -1.72 13.83 9.91
CA ARG A 52 -1.98 14.57 11.16
C ARG A 52 -0.77 14.65 12.09
N GLN A 53 0.10 13.63 12.12
CA GLN A 53 1.30 13.65 12.95
C GLN A 53 2.39 14.62 12.46
N TYR A 54 2.31 15.10 11.22
CA TYR A 54 3.27 16.02 10.61
C TYR A 54 2.79 17.47 10.57
N TRP A 55 1.51 17.70 10.82
CA TRP A 55 0.94 19.05 10.83
C TRP A 55 0.96 19.62 12.25
N THR A 56 1.88 20.54 12.51
CA THR A 56 1.85 21.43 13.68
C THR A 56 2.43 22.80 13.31
N PRO A 57 1.60 23.86 13.22
CA PRO A 57 0.14 23.85 13.38
C PRO A 57 -0.59 23.08 12.26
N ALA A 58 -1.89 22.85 12.45
CA ALA A 58 -2.74 22.30 11.40
C ALA A 58 -2.75 23.24 10.17
N PRO A 59 -2.81 22.70 8.94
CA PRO A 59 -2.97 23.51 7.75
C PRO A 59 -4.31 24.25 7.80
N ASP A 60 -4.39 25.38 7.10
CA ASP A 60 -5.70 26.00 6.84
C ASP A 60 -6.55 25.12 5.92
N GLU A 61 -7.85 25.37 5.91
CA GLU A 61 -8.83 24.54 5.20
C GLU A 61 -8.59 24.51 3.68
N VAL A 62 -8.08 25.60 3.10
CA VAL A 62 -7.83 25.68 1.65
C VAL A 62 -6.64 24.82 1.27
N VAL A 63 -5.55 24.89 2.04
CA VAL A 63 -4.36 24.05 1.84
C VAL A 63 -4.69 22.57 2.04
N ASP A 64 -5.46 22.23 3.08
CA ASP A 64 -5.92 20.85 3.30
C ASP A 64 -6.76 20.34 2.12
N HIS A 65 -7.66 21.18 1.58
CA HIS A 65 -8.48 20.80 0.43
C HIS A 65 -7.65 20.50 -0.82
N ILE A 66 -6.77 21.42 -1.22
CA ILE A 66 -5.92 21.27 -2.42
C ILE A 66 -5.04 20.02 -2.28
N GLU A 67 -4.44 19.82 -1.11
CA GLU A 67 -3.64 18.63 -0.88
C GLU A 67 -4.48 17.35 -1.01
N MET A 68 -5.68 17.29 -0.43
CA MET A 68 -6.54 16.12 -0.58
C MET A 68 -6.98 15.86 -2.01
N GLU A 69 -7.14 16.90 -2.85
CA GLU A 69 -7.40 16.73 -4.28
C GLU A 69 -6.24 16.04 -4.99
N ASP A 70 -5.00 16.53 -4.82
CA ASP A 70 -3.80 15.92 -5.41
C ASP A 70 -3.64 14.44 -5.01
N TRP A 71 -3.87 14.16 -3.72
CA TRP A 71 -3.82 12.82 -3.18
C TRP A 71 -4.93 11.91 -3.73
N THR A 72 -6.16 12.44 -3.87
CA THR A 72 -7.29 11.70 -4.41
C THR A 72 -7.05 11.38 -5.88
N GLU A 73 -6.70 12.37 -6.70
CA GLU A 73 -6.43 12.20 -8.13
C GLU A 73 -5.32 11.16 -8.36
N ALA A 74 -4.25 11.21 -7.58
CA ALA A 74 -3.12 10.29 -7.76
C ALA A 74 -3.45 8.85 -7.35
N LEU A 75 -4.35 8.65 -6.38
CA LEU A 75 -4.54 7.36 -5.71
C LEU A 75 -5.93 6.74 -5.88
N GLU A 76 -6.91 7.42 -6.47
CA GLU A 76 -8.29 6.93 -6.59
C GLU A 76 -8.40 5.57 -7.31
N ASP A 77 -7.47 5.25 -8.21
CA ASP A 77 -7.45 3.97 -8.91
C ASP A 77 -6.99 2.78 -8.04
N TRP A 78 -6.56 3.03 -6.79
CA TRP A 78 -6.00 2.04 -5.89
C TRP A 78 -6.96 1.68 -4.74
N PRO A 79 -7.03 0.40 -4.33
CA PRO A 79 -7.82 0.02 -3.16
C PRO A 79 -7.34 0.72 -1.89
N VAL A 80 -8.27 1.28 -1.11
CA VAL A 80 -7.97 2.01 0.14
C VAL A 80 -7.11 1.21 1.11
N ASP A 81 -7.33 -0.10 1.22
CA ASP A 81 -6.56 -0.94 2.13
C ASP A 81 -5.09 -1.08 1.69
N GLN A 82 -4.80 -1.13 0.38
CA GLN A 82 -3.42 -1.10 -0.14
C GLN A 82 -2.73 0.23 0.16
N ILE A 83 -3.46 1.34 0.00
CA ILE A 83 -2.95 2.68 0.29
C ILE A 83 -2.62 2.79 1.78
N ARG A 84 -3.52 2.34 2.66
CA ARG A 84 -3.31 2.32 4.12
C ARG A 84 -2.07 1.51 4.50
N ASP A 85 -1.89 0.35 3.89
CA ASP A 85 -0.73 -0.50 4.13
C ASP A 85 0.57 0.18 3.69
N VAL A 86 0.59 0.82 2.53
CA VAL A 86 1.76 1.56 2.05
C VAL A 86 2.05 2.79 2.91
N LEU A 87 1.03 3.52 3.36
CA LEU A 87 1.18 4.64 4.29
C LEU A 87 1.81 4.20 5.60
N ARG A 88 1.33 3.11 6.20
CA ARG A 88 1.91 2.53 7.42
C ARG A 88 3.36 2.14 7.23
N PHE A 89 3.66 1.42 6.15
CA PHE A 89 5.02 1.07 5.79
C PHE A 89 5.91 2.31 5.66
N TRP A 90 5.45 3.35 4.96
CA TRP A 90 6.22 4.58 4.80
C TRP A 90 6.55 5.21 6.15
N VAL A 91 5.56 5.34 7.04
CA VAL A 91 5.76 5.97 8.37
C VAL A 91 6.80 5.21 9.18
N MET A 92 6.80 3.88 9.14
CA MET A 92 7.80 3.09 9.85
C MET A 92 9.22 3.26 9.26
N GLU A 93 9.34 3.22 7.93
CA GLU A 93 10.64 3.32 7.25
C GLU A 93 11.19 4.74 7.23
N ASN A 94 10.32 5.74 7.30
CA ASN A 94 10.64 7.15 7.16
C ASN A 94 10.00 8.01 8.27
N PRO A 95 10.23 7.72 9.57
CA PRO A 95 9.48 8.33 10.66
C PRO A 95 9.66 9.85 10.76
N ARG A 96 10.80 10.37 10.26
CA ARG A 96 11.13 11.80 10.28
C ARG A 96 10.75 12.54 8.99
N ARG A 97 10.14 11.87 8.01
CA ARG A 97 9.79 12.47 6.72
C ARG A 97 8.31 12.37 6.47
N ARG A 98 7.71 13.49 6.09
CA ARG A 98 6.33 13.55 5.62
C ARG A 98 6.22 12.85 4.25
N PRO A 99 5.32 11.87 4.07
CA PRO A 99 5.04 11.31 2.75
C PRO A 99 4.37 12.35 1.85
N ASN A 100 4.62 12.26 0.54
CA ASN A 100 3.78 12.86 -0.50
C ASN A 100 3.10 11.78 -1.36
N TYR A 101 2.12 12.17 -2.17
CA TYR A 101 1.37 11.24 -3.03
C TYR A 101 2.29 10.46 -3.98
N GLY A 102 3.35 11.10 -4.49
CA GLY A 102 4.33 10.47 -5.38
C GLY A 102 5.07 9.29 -4.73
N ASN A 103 5.48 9.45 -3.47
CA ASN A 103 6.14 8.38 -2.71
C ASN A 103 5.25 7.14 -2.55
N ILE A 104 3.98 7.36 -2.22
CA ILE A 104 3.02 6.28 -2.02
C ILE A 104 2.68 5.61 -3.35
N LEU A 105 2.46 6.40 -4.40
CA LEU A 105 2.18 5.92 -5.75
C LEU A 105 3.34 5.10 -6.32
N GLU A 106 4.59 5.52 -6.09
CA GLU A 106 5.78 4.78 -6.51
C GLU A 106 5.83 3.39 -5.88
N ILE A 107 5.63 3.29 -4.57
CA ILE A 107 5.63 2.02 -3.85
C ILE A 107 4.50 1.11 -4.36
N LEU A 108 3.31 1.66 -4.53
CA LEU A 108 2.15 0.94 -5.06
C LEU A 108 2.44 0.37 -6.47
N LYS A 109 2.94 1.20 -7.39
CA LYS A 109 3.31 0.79 -8.75
C LYS A 109 4.38 -0.28 -8.78
N ARG A 110 5.44 -0.11 -7.97
CA ARG A 110 6.54 -1.08 -7.86
C ARG A 110 6.01 -2.45 -7.44
N ARG A 111 5.23 -2.51 -6.35
CA ARG A 111 4.65 -3.77 -5.87
C ARG A 111 3.73 -4.43 -6.90
N ARG A 112 2.93 -3.64 -7.63
CA ARG A 112 2.09 -4.16 -8.71
C ARG A 112 2.94 -4.77 -9.83
N GLY A 113 4.04 -4.13 -10.19
CA GLY A 113 5.02 -4.66 -11.15
C GLY A 113 5.64 -5.98 -10.69
N ASP A 114 6.10 -6.04 -9.44
CA ASP A 114 6.70 -7.24 -8.86
C ASP A 114 5.71 -8.42 -8.83
N ALA A 115 4.46 -8.17 -8.44
CA ALA A 115 3.40 -9.17 -8.45
C ALA A 115 3.11 -9.70 -9.86
N TRP A 116 3.11 -8.82 -10.86
CA TRP A 116 2.92 -9.21 -12.26
C TRP A 116 4.07 -10.07 -12.78
N VAL A 117 5.32 -9.71 -12.47
CA VAL A 117 6.51 -10.51 -12.84
C VAL A 117 6.48 -11.89 -12.17
N ALA A 118 6.16 -11.95 -10.88
CA ALA A 118 6.04 -13.20 -10.13
C ALA A 118 5.00 -14.14 -10.74
N ARG A 119 3.81 -13.60 -11.07
CA ARG A 119 2.74 -14.37 -11.73
C ARG A 119 3.16 -14.89 -13.09
N ARG A 120 3.84 -14.06 -13.90
CA ARG A 120 4.33 -14.49 -15.22
C ARG A 120 5.38 -15.61 -15.12
N LYS A 121 6.24 -15.58 -14.10
CA LYS A 121 7.21 -16.65 -13.82
C LYS A 121 6.51 -17.97 -13.43
N GLN A 122 5.46 -17.90 -12.62
CA GLN A 122 4.65 -19.07 -12.26
C GLN A 122 3.95 -19.68 -13.49
N MET A 123 3.35 -18.85 -14.35
CA MET A 123 2.72 -19.32 -15.58
C MET A 123 3.74 -20.00 -16.52
N ARG A 124 4.94 -19.42 -16.69
CA ARG A 124 6.01 -20.01 -17.53
C ARG A 124 6.51 -21.36 -17.00
N SER A 125 6.64 -21.51 -15.68
CA SER A 125 7.09 -22.76 -15.05
C SER A 125 6.02 -23.84 -15.08
N ALA A 126 4.74 -23.49 -14.95
CA ALA A 126 3.63 -24.43 -15.10
C ALA A 126 3.41 -24.90 -16.56
N SER A 127 3.94 -24.17 -17.54
CA SER A 127 3.81 -24.45 -18.99
C SER A 127 4.94 -25.32 -19.57
N SER A 128 5.92 -25.73 -18.76
CA SER A 128 6.96 -26.68 -19.21
C SER A 128 6.57 -28.10 -18.78
N PRO A 129 5.90 -28.89 -19.64
CA PRO A 129 5.75 -30.31 -19.36
C PRO A 129 7.13 -30.96 -19.45
N THR A 130 7.45 -31.74 -18.42
CA THR A 130 8.58 -32.68 -18.38
C THR A 130 8.57 -33.55 -19.64
N ILE A 131 9.41 -33.22 -20.63
CA ILE A 131 9.77 -34.16 -21.71
C ILE A 131 10.88 -35.05 -21.14
N GLU A 132 10.53 -35.98 -20.25
CA GLU A 132 11.53 -36.95 -19.77
C GLU A 132 10.89 -38.22 -19.20
N GLU A 133 10.10 -38.96 -19.99
CA GLU A 133 9.92 -40.39 -19.73
C GLU A 133 9.35 -41.18 -20.93
N HIS A 134 10.05 -41.20 -22.07
CA HIS A 134 9.83 -42.21 -23.12
C HIS A 134 11.15 -42.61 -23.77
N ARG A 135 12.05 -43.19 -22.98
CA ARG A 135 13.22 -43.91 -23.50
C ARG A 135 13.54 -45.14 -22.67
N ARG A 136 12.61 -46.10 -22.67
CA ARG A 136 12.91 -47.52 -22.48
C ARG A 136 12.03 -48.33 -23.44
N GLY A 137 12.68 -48.84 -24.47
CA GLY A 137 12.19 -49.85 -25.43
C GLY A 137 13.43 -50.52 -25.98
#